data_AF-A0A8T6MAF3-F1
#
_entry.id   AF-A0A8T6MAF3-F1
#
_cell.length_a   1.000
_cell.length_b   1.000
_cell.length_c   1.000
_cell.angle_alpha   90.00
_cell.angle_beta   90.00
_cell.angle_gamma   90.00
#
_symmetry.space_group_name_H-M   'P 1'
#
loop_
_entity.id
_entity.type
_entity.pdbx_description
1 polymer ?
#
loop_
_entity_poly.entity_id
_entity_poly.type
_entity_poly.pdbx_seq_one_letter_code
_entity_poly.pdbx_strand_id
1 'polypeptide(L)'
;MKLMKYLNYLFGDYFFSIKRKKFEDALIDEVLRISGFVKTNDLKVILVKLASSSNQLISSEFKLILNKINKGHTPKEVFNILKNKYNSSFLSNFLDLLEYSVFTGTVTSKDYKNLVKDFLKSRELFDERTSILLMQKYTILFAGGFIVPGILGVVISLVKSLTGIVDISVVGLTSNSSLFIVSYYCAIVYLVEYVIISSIYLSQIDSNSKKVWIYLCFLLPVSLLIFFVSSYIV
;
A
#
# COMPACT_ATOMS: atom_id res chain seq x y z
N MET A 1 -22.66 21.86 4.67
CA MET A 1 -23.29 20.63 5.25
C MET A 1 -22.88 19.31 4.58
N LYS A 2 -22.67 19.24 3.25
CA LYS A 2 -22.20 18.01 2.55
C LYS A 2 -20.75 17.60 2.91
N LEU A 3 -19.84 18.56 3.11
CA LEU A 3 -18.43 18.30 3.43
C LEU A 3 -18.24 17.66 4.80
N MET A 4 -19.03 18.08 5.80
CA MET A 4 -18.99 17.55 7.16
C MET A 4 -19.53 16.10 7.24
N LYS A 5 -20.53 15.75 6.41
CA LYS A 5 -20.99 14.36 6.25
C LYS A 5 -19.93 13.48 5.58
N TYR A 6 -19.21 14.02 4.59
CA TYR A 6 -18.14 13.28 3.88
C TYR A 6 -16.93 13.03 4.78
N LEU A 7 -16.53 14.02 5.58
CA LEU A 7 -15.51 13.84 6.60
C LEU A 7 -15.95 12.80 7.63
N ASN A 8 -17.17 12.90 8.16
CA ASN A 8 -17.64 11.94 9.18
C ASN A 8 -17.75 10.51 8.62
N TYR A 9 -18.09 10.36 7.34
CA TYR A 9 -18.07 9.09 6.63
C TYR A 9 -16.64 8.54 6.45
N LEU A 10 -15.70 9.38 5.99
CA LEU A 10 -14.29 8.98 5.83
C LEU A 10 -13.62 8.62 7.17
N PHE A 11 -13.87 9.40 8.22
CA PHE A 11 -13.36 9.09 9.56
C PHE A 11 -14.02 7.83 10.12
N GLY A 12 -15.33 7.66 9.92
CA GLY A 12 -16.05 6.44 10.29
C GLY A 12 -15.47 5.19 9.63
N ASP A 13 -15.30 5.22 8.31
CA ASP A 13 -14.71 4.12 7.53
C ASP A 13 -13.26 3.85 7.95
N TYR A 14 -12.47 4.90 8.22
CA TYR A 14 -11.10 4.75 8.69
C TYR A 14 -11.01 4.08 10.06
N PHE A 15 -11.76 4.57 11.06
CA PHE A 15 -11.80 3.95 12.39
C PHE A 15 -12.32 2.52 12.34
N PHE A 16 -13.32 2.26 11.48
CA PHE A 16 -13.86 0.94 11.27
C PHE A 16 -12.84 -0.01 10.64
N SER A 17 -12.06 0.46 9.67
CA SER A 17 -10.98 -0.31 9.04
C SER A 17 -9.89 -0.71 10.04
N ILE A 18 -9.50 0.22 10.94
CA ILE A 18 -8.54 -0.06 12.02
C ILE A 18 -9.11 -1.09 12.98
N LYS A 19 -10.37 -0.92 13.39
CA LYS A 19 -11.02 -1.85 14.32
C LYS A 19 -11.15 -3.25 13.72
N ARG A 20 -11.51 -3.34 12.45
CA ARG A 20 -11.53 -4.59 11.68
C ARG A 20 -10.15 -5.24 11.66
N LYS A 21 -9.11 -4.50 11.29
CA LYS A 21 -7.74 -5.03 11.22
C LYS A 21 -7.27 -5.55 12.57
N LYS A 22 -7.49 -4.79 13.65
CA LYS A 22 -7.19 -5.22 15.02
C LYS A 22 -7.94 -6.48 15.44
N PHE A 23 -9.21 -6.60 15.04
CA PHE A 23 -10.00 -7.80 15.32
C PHE A 23 -9.49 -9.01 14.53
N GLU A 24 -9.13 -8.81 13.26
CA GLU A 24 -8.60 -9.86 12.38
C GLU A 24 -7.24 -10.37 12.90
N ASP A 25 -6.34 -9.46 13.26
CA ASP A 25 -5.05 -9.78 13.91
C ASP A 25 -5.26 -10.60 15.19
N ALA A 26 -6.16 -10.13 16.07
CA ALA A 26 -6.50 -10.83 17.31
C ALA A 26 -7.12 -12.22 17.07
N LEU A 27 -7.94 -12.35 16.03
CA LEU A 27 -8.59 -13.60 15.69
C LEU A 27 -7.56 -14.63 15.21
N ILE A 28 -6.56 -14.22 14.43
CA ILE A 28 -5.50 -15.10 13.94
C ILE A 28 -4.73 -15.73 15.10
N ASP A 29 -4.30 -14.92 16.06
CA ASP A 29 -3.58 -15.37 17.25
C ASP A 29 -4.40 -16.40 18.03
N GLU A 30 -5.69 -16.14 18.16
CA GLU A 30 -6.63 -17.00 18.86
C GLU A 30 -6.91 -18.31 18.12
N VAL A 31 -7.06 -18.26 16.79
CA VAL A 31 -7.22 -19.46 15.96
C VAL A 31 -5.95 -20.31 16.01
N LEU A 32 -4.76 -19.71 15.98
CA LEU A 32 -3.49 -20.42 16.17
C LEU A 32 -3.45 -21.11 17.53
N ARG A 33 -3.78 -20.38 18.59
CA ARG A 33 -3.84 -20.92 19.95
C ARG A 33 -4.78 -22.12 20.00
N ILE A 34 -6.00 -21.98 19.49
CA ILE A 34 -7.02 -23.03 19.48
C ILE A 34 -6.56 -24.24 18.66
N SER A 35 -5.94 -24.02 17.50
CA SER A 35 -5.40 -25.08 16.65
C SER A 35 -4.31 -25.92 17.33
N GLY A 36 -3.63 -25.37 18.35
CA GLY A 36 -2.65 -26.07 19.18
C GLY A 36 -3.29 -26.96 20.25
N PHE A 37 -4.49 -26.61 20.75
CA PHE A 37 -5.11 -27.27 21.91
C PHE A 37 -6.32 -28.14 21.58
N VAL A 38 -6.97 -27.94 20.44
CA VAL A 38 -8.23 -28.61 20.13
C VAL A 38 -7.95 -29.98 19.51
N LYS A 39 -8.13 -31.04 20.32
CA LYS A 39 -8.27 -32.42 19.85
C LYS A 39 -9.71 -32.77 19.45
N THR A 40 -10.67 -31.92 19.79
CA THR A 40 -12.12 -32.17 19.65
C THR A 40 -12.79 -31.13 18.74
N ASN A 41 -13.40 -31.57 17.64
CA ASN A 41 -14.12 -30.72 16.68
C ASN A 41 -15.45 -30.17 17.19
N ASP A 42 -15.65 -30.12 18.51
CA ASP A 42 -16.89 -29.62 19.07
C ASP A 42 -16.92 -28.10 18.98
N LEU A 43 -17.83 -27.60 18.15
CA LEU A 43 -18.09 -26.17 17.97
C LEU A 43 -18.29 -25.47 19.32
N LYS A 44 -19.01 -26.07 20.27
CA LYS A 44 -19.25 -25.45 21.58
C LYS A 44 -17.95 -25.24 22.33
N VAL A 45 -17.05 -26.22 22.29
CA VAL A 45 -15.73 -26.11 22.95
C VAL A 45 -14.90 -25.00 22.32
N ILE A 46 -14.91 -24.89 20.99
CA ILE A 46 -14.18 -23.84 20.27
C ILE A 46 -14.76 -22.46 20.62
N LEU A 47 -16.08 -22.30 20.59
CA LEU A 47 -16.75 -21.05 20.92
C LEU A 47 -16.53 -20.63 22.39
N VAL A 48 -16.53 -21.59 23.32
CA VAL A 48 -16.21 -21.33 24.73
C VAL A 48 -14.76 -20.87 24.90
N LYS A 49 -13.81 -21.48 24.18
CA LYS A 49 -12.39 -21.03 24.20
C LYS A 49 -12.22 -19.63 23.62
N LEU A 50 -12.93 -19.30 22.53
CA LEU A 50 -12.91 -17.94 21.96
C LEU A 50 -13.57 -16.93 22.90
N ALA A 51 -14.70 -17.29 23.50
CA ALA A 51 -15.40 -16.47 24.48
C ALA A 51 -14.56 -16.21 25.76
N SER A 52 -13.65 -17.12 26.11
CA SER A 52 -12.73 -17.00 27.25
C SER A 52 -11.32 -16.52 26.87
N SER A 53 -11.13 -16.05 25.63
CA SER A 53 -9.87 -15.43 25.19
C SER A 53 -9.42 -14.30 26.12
N SER A 54 -8.10 -14.18 26.33
CA SER A 54 -7.47 -13.03 26.99
C SER A 54 -7.66 -11.73 26.18
N ASN A 55 -7.93 -11.84 24.89
CA ASN A 55 -8.24 -10.70 24.05
C ASN A 55 -9.70 -10.28 24.23
N GLN A 56 -9.91 -9.08 24.77
CA GLN A 56 -11.23 -8.55 25.07
C GLN A 56 -12.12 -8.36 23.82
N LEU A 57 -11.53 -8.05 22.66
CA LEU A 57 -12.27 -7.89 21.40
C LEU A 57 -12.87 -9.22 20.93
N ILE A 58 -12.08 -10.30 20.95
CA ILE A 58 -12.55 -11.63 20.58
C ILE A 58 -13.51 -12.16 21.65
N SER A 59 -13.13 -12.08 22.93
CA SER A 59 -13.95 -12.57 24.04
C SER A 59 -15.35 -11.96 24.04
N SER A 60 -15.46 -10.64 23.87
CA SER A 60 -16.77 -9.96 23.90
C SER A 60 -17.67 -10.38 22.74
N GLU A 61 -17.16 -10.43 21.51
CA GLU A 61 -17.96 -10.85 20.34
C GLU A 61 -18.37 -12.32 20.45
N PHE A 62 -17.43 -13.22 20.79
CA PHE A 62 -17.73 -14.64 20.88
C PHE A 62 -18.58 -15.02 22.10
N LYS A 63 -18.56 -14.24 23.19
CA LYS A 63 -19.54 -14.35 24.29
C LYS A 63 -20.95 -14.03 23.82
N LEU A 64 -21.13 -12.98 23.02
CA LEU A 64 -22.43 -12.63 22.45
C LEU A 64 -22.94 -13.73 21.51
N ILE A 65 -22.06 -14.29 20.69
CA ILE A 65 -22.38 -15.41 19.80
C ILE A 65 -22.81 -16.64 20.60
N LEU A 66 -22.02 -17.03 21.59
CA LEU A 66 -22.31 -18.18 22.45
C LEU A 66 -23.66 -18.02 23.16
N ASN A 67 -23.93 -16.82 23.70
CA ASN A 67 -25.21 -16.50 24.34
C ASN A 67 -26.40 -16.61 23.38
N LYS A 68 -26.24 -16.19 22.12
CA LYS A 68 -27.31 -16.32 21.11
C LYS A 68 -27.55 -17.78 20.76
N ILE A 69 -26.49 -18.57 20.57
CA ILE A 69 -26.62 -20.00 20.27
C ILE A 69 -27.29 -20.74 21.45
N ASN A 70 -26.92 -20.42 22.70
CA ASN A 70 -27.55 -20.99 23.89
C ASN A 70 -29.04 -20.62 24.03
N LYS A 71 -29.47 -19.48 23.45
CA LYS A 71 -30.88 -19.07 23.37
C LYS A 71 -31.65 -19.73 22.22
N GLY A 72 -31.02 -20.63 21.46
CA GLY A 72 -31.66 -21.38 20.38
C GLY A 72 -31.49 -20.79 18.98
N HIS A 73 -30.71 -19.72 18.80
CA HIS A 73 -30.38 -19.23 17.46
C HIS A 73 -29.48 -20.22 16.71
N THR A 74 -29.67 -20.34 15.40
CA THR A 74 -28.84 -21.23 14.57
C THR A 74 -27.41 -20.65 14.44
N PRO A 75 -26.35 -21.48 14.51
CA PRO A 75 -24.97 -21.00 14.35
C PRO A 75 -24.76 -20.21 13.04
N LYS A 76 -25.38 -20.67 11.95
CA LYS A 76 -25.32 -20.04 10.63
C LYS A 76 -25.83 -18.59 10.62
N GLU A 77 -26.99 -18.34 11.23
CA GLU A 77 -27.55 -16.98 11.34
C GLU A 77 -26.60 -16.06 12.11
N VAL A 78 -26.10 -16.54 13.25
CA VAL A 78 -25.25 -15.74 14.13
C VAL A 78 -23.90 -15.45 13.47
N PHE A 79 -23.33 -16.42 12.75
CA PHE A 79 -22.09 -16.25 12.00
C PHE A 79 -22.25 -15.25 10.86
N ASN A 80 -23.35 -15.31 10.11
CA ASN A 80 -23.62 -14.33 9.04
C ASN A 80 -23.71 -12.89 9.57
N ILE A 81 -24.30 -12.68 10.75
CA ILE A 81 -24.32 -11.36 11.40
C ILE A 81 -22.89 -10.88 11.69
N LEU A 82 -22.01 -11.76 12.19
CA LEU A 82 -20.63 -11.40 12.50
C LEU A 82 -19.80 -11.14 11.23
N LYS A 83 -19.99 -11.95 10.18
CA LYS A 83 -19.38 -11.76 8.86
C LYS A 83 -19.73 -10.39 8.29
N ASN A 84 -21.02 -10.03 8.30
CA ASN A 84 -21.48 -8.74 7.79
C ASN A 84 -20.97 -7.56 8.64
N LYS A 85 -20.81 -7.76 9.95
CA LYS A 85 -20.32 -6.72 10.87
C LYS A 85 -18.85 -6.37 10.65
N TYR A 86 -17.98 -7.32 10.30
CA TYR A 86 -16.54 -7.03 10.14
C TYR A 86 -16.09 -7.07 8.67
N ASN A 87 -16.85 -7.72 7.79
CA ASN A 87 -16.58 -7.90 6.36
C ASN A 87 -15.13 -8.39 6.07
N SER A 88 -14.57 -9.21 6.96
CA SER A 88 -13.23 -9.80 6.83
C SER A 88 -13.30 -11.14 6.11
N SER A 89 -12.45 -11.31 5.10
CA SER A 89 -12.34 -12.57 4.36
C SER A 89 -11.82 -13.70 5.25
N PHE A 90 -10.85 -13.42 6.13
CA PHE A 90 -10.33 -14.41 7.06
C PHE A 90 -11.40 -14.86 8.04
N LEU A 91 -12.12 -13.90 8.64
CA LEU A 91 -13.21 -14.21 9.56
C LEU A 91 -14.30 -15.02 8.86
N SER A 92 -14.67 -14.68 7.63
CA SER A 92 -15.65 -15.45 6.88
C SER A 92 -15.20 -16.89 6.73
N ASN A 93 -14.00 -17.10 6.19
CA ASN A 93 -13.44 -18.43 5.96
C ASN A 93 -13.31 -19.24 7.26
N PHE A 94 -12.96 -18.59 8.37
CA PHE A 94 -12.89 -19.22 9.68
C PHE A 94 -14.28 -19.67 10.18
N LEU A 95 -15.29 -18.80 10.07
CA LEU A 95 -16.66 -19.13 10.47
C LEU A 95 -17.29 -20.19 9.55
N ASP A 96 -16.98 -20.16 8.24
CA ASP A 96 -17.38 -21.19 7.29
C ASP A 96 -16.76 -22.54 7.67
N LEU A 97 -15.48 -22.57 8.02
CA LEU A 97 -14.79 -23.77 8.47
C LEU A 97 -15.35 -24.30 9.80
N LEU A 98 -15.77 -23.43 10.71
CA LEU A 98 -16.52 -23.82 11.91
C LEU A 98 -17.90 -24.40 11.57
N GLU A 99 -18.64 -23.79 10.65
CA GLU A 99 -19.93 -24.31 10.20
C GLU A 99 -19.77 -25.70 9.57
N TYR A 100 -18.78 -25.88 8.68
CA TYR A 100 -18.46 -27.19 8.11
C TYR A 100 -18.08 -28.21 9.17
N SER A 101 -17.34 -27.82 10.21
CA SER A 101 -16.96 -28.75 11.29
C SER A 101 -18.17 -29.36 12.00
N VAL A 102 -19.29 -28.61 12.10
CA VAL A 102 -20.54 -29.10 12.69
C VAL A 102 -21.26 -30.06 11.74
N PHE A 103 -21.33 -29.73 10.45
CA PHE A 103 -22.10 -30.52 9.49
C PHE A 103 -21.40 -31.82 9.09
N THR A 104 -20.08 -31.80 8.91
CA THR A 104 -19.33 -32.95 8.39
C THR A 104 -18.55 -33.69 9.48
N GLY A 105 -18.24 -33.04 10.61
CA GLY A 105 -17.38 -33.60 11.67
C GLY A 105 -15.91 -33.80 11.26
N THR A 106 -15.55 -33.56 10.00
CA THR A 106 -14.27 -33.96 9.40
C THR A 106 -13.16 -32.91 9.53
N VAL A 107 -13.49 -31.69 9.95
CA VAL A 107 -12.54 -30.56 10.01
C VAL A 107 -11.54 -30.75 11.13
N THR A 108 -10.28 -30.99 10.84
CA THR A 108 -9.24 -31.27 11.83
C THR A 108 -8.55 -30.01 12.36
N SER A 109 -7.79 -30.13 13.45
CA SER A 109 -6.89 -29.06 13.92
C SER A 109 -5.87 -28.61 12.85
N LYS A 110 -5.53 -29.50 11.90
CA LYS A 110 -4.67 -29.18 10.76
C LYS A 110 -5.32 -28.20 9.80
N ASP A 111 -6.64 -28.25 9.62
CA ASP A 111 -7.37 -27.37 8.70
C ASP A 111 -7.39 -25.93 9.23
N TYR A 112 -7.55 -25.74 10.55
CA TYR A 112 -7.38 -24.42 11.19
C TYR A 112 -5.96 -23.88 11.04
N LYS A 113 -4.93 -24.73 11.20
CA LYS A 113 -3.53 -24.33 10.98
C LYS A 113 -3.27 -23.92 9.53
N ASN A 114 -3.80 -24.68 8.58
CA ASN A 114 -3.69 -24.36 7.15
C ASN A 114 -4.38 -23.03 6.84
N LEU A 115 -5.59 -22.80 7.34
CA LEU A 115 -6.31 -21.54 7.16
C LEU A 115 -5.49 -20.34 7.66
N VAL A 116 -4.91 -20.43 8.85
CA VAL A 116 -4.05 -19.35 9.36
C VAL A 116 -2.80 -19.21 8.51
N LYS A 117 -2.14 -20.32 8.16
CA LYS A 117 -0.92 -20.29 7.34
C LYS A 117 -1.18 -19.64 5.98
N ASP A 118 -2.29 -19.94 5.35
CA ASP A 118 -2.71 -19.36 4.07
C ASP A 118 -2.97 -17.86 4.20
N PHE A 119 -3.61 -17.44 5.30
CA PHE A 119 -3.81 -16.03 5.59
C PHE A 119 -2.48 -15.28 5.84
N LEU A 120 -1.61 -15.83 6.69
CA LEU A 120 -0.31 -15.24 6.99
C LEU A 120 0.52 -15.12 5.71
N LYS A 121 0.55 -16.17 4.88
CA LYS A 121 1.21 -16.15 3.58
C LYS A 121 0.60 -15.09 2.65
N SER A 122 -0.72 -14.96 2.61
CA SER A 122 -1.38 -13.92 1.81
C SER A 122 -0.99 -12.52 2.28
N ARG A 123 -0.95 -12.31 3.60
CA ARG A 123 -0.50 -11.04 4.19
C ARG A 123 0.96 -10.74 3.89
N GLU A 124 1.85 -11.73 4.02
CA GLU A 124 3.26 -11.60 3.65
C GLU A 124 3.40 -11.17 2.18
N LEU A 125 2.63 -11.77 1.26
CA LEU A 125 2.61 -11.36 -0.15
C LEU A 125 2.10 -9.94 -0.34
N PHE A 126 1.11 -9.50 0.43
CA PHE A 126 0.66 -8.10 0.39
C PHE A 126 1.75 -7.16 0.91
N ASP A 127 2.36 -7.47 2.05
CA ASP A 127 3.42 -6.67 2.66
C ASP A 127 4.65 -6.59 1.72
N GLU A 128 5.02 -7.69 1.07
CA GLU A 128 6.07 -7.74 0.05
C GLU A 128 5.72 -6.84 -1.15
N ARG A 129 4.50 -6.95 -1.70
CA ARG A 129 4.05 -6.08 -2.80
C ARG A 129 4.07 -4.61 -2.41
N THR A 130 3.59 -4.26 -1.21
CA THR A 130 3.63 -2.85 -0.76
C THR A 130 5.06 -2.34 -0.62
N SER A 131 5.97 -3.19 -0.14
CA SER A 131 7.39 -2.84 -0.02
C SER A 131 8.05 -2.61 -1.38
N ILE A 132 7.77 -3.47 -2.37
CA ILE A 132 8.26 -3.32 -3.74
C ILE A 132 7.72 -2.02 -4.38
N LEU A 133 6.43 -1.74 -4.22
CA LEU A 133 5.81 -0.51 -4.74
C LEU A 133 6.41 0.75 -4.08
N LEU A 134 6.69 0.71 -2.79
CA LEU A 134 7.38 1.79 -2.09
C LEU A 134 8.80 1.99 -2.61
N MET A 135 9.54 0.90 -2.83
CA MET A 135 10.89 0.98 -3.41
C MET A 135 10.85 1.61 -4.80
N GLN A 136 9.94 1.18 -5.68
CA GLN A 136 9.74 1.78 -7.01
C GLN A 136 9.40 3.26 -6.92
N LYS A 137 8.51 3.64 -5.99
CA LYS A 137 8.15 5.03 -5.74
C LYS A 137 9.36 5.89 -5.39
N TYR A 138 10.21 5.43 -4.47
CA TYR A 138 11.42 6.17 -4.09
C TYR A 138 12.45 6.21 -5.21
N THR A 139 12.62 5.12 -5.97
CA THR A 139 13.52 5.11 -7.13
C THR A 139 13.10 6.13 -8.17
N ILE A 140 11.81 6.22 -8.52
CA ILE A 140 11.32 7.21 -9.50
C ILE A 140 11.49 8.64 -8.93
N LEU A 141 11.17 8.85 -7.66
CA LEU A 141 11.29 10.17 -7.05
C LEU A 141 12.75 10.63 -6.97
N PHE A 142 13.68 9.71 -6.67
CA PHE A 142 15.10 10.00 -6.61
C PHE A 142 15.72 10.18 -8.00
N ALA A 143 15.42 9.26 -8.93
CA ALA A 143 15.89 9.35 -10.30
C ALA A 143 15.37 10.62 -10.98
N GLY A 144 14.09 10.92 -10.81
CA GLY A 144 13.44 12.03 -11.48
C GLY A 144 13.58 13.38 -10.82
N GLY A 145 13.76 13.42 -9.50
CA GLY A 145 14.07 14.64 -8.78
C GLY A 145 15.55 15.01 -8.91
N PHE A 146 16.46 14.06 -8.74
CA PHE A 146 17.88 14.34 -8.53
C PHE A 146 18.79 13.88 -9.66
N ILE A 147 18.73 12.59 -10.03
CA ILE A 147 19.72 11.99 -10.93
C ILE A 147 19.61 12.58 -12.34
N VAL A 148 18.42 12.51 -12.95
CA VAL A 148 18.22 12.92 -14.35
C VAL A 148 18.48 14.42 -14.54
N PRO A 149 17.91 15.34 -13.71
CA PRO A 149 18.21 16.76 -13.82
C PRO A 149 19.67 17.10 -13.56
N GLY A 150 20.32 16.40 -12.63
CA GLY A 150 21.74 16.58 -12.32
C GLY A 150 22.64 16.21 -13.49
N ILE A 151 22.42 15.05 -14.12
CA ILE A 151 23.16 14.62 -15.31
C ILE A 151 22.99 15.62 -16.45
N LEU A 152 21.74 16.03 -16.74
CA LEU A 152 21.45 17.03 -17.77
C LEU A 152 22.17 18.36 -17.50
N GLY A 153 22.16 18.84 -16.26
CA GLY A 153 22.85 20.05 -15.86
C GLY A 153 24.36 19.97 -16.10
N VAL A 154 24.99 18.86 -15.70
CA VAL A 154 26.42 18.61 -15.95
C VAL A 154 26.73 18.56 -17.44
N VAL A 155 25.92 17.87 -18.24
CA VAL A 155 26.11 17.79 -19.71
C VAL A 155 26.05 19.17 -20.34
N ILE A 156 25.05 19.98 -19.98
CA ILE A 156 24.93 21.35 -20.48
C ILE A 156 26.15 22.19 -20.09
N SER A 157 26.66 22.04 -18.87
CA SER A 157 27.85 22.80 -18.48
C SER A 157 29.11 22.37 -19.22
N LEU A 158 29.27 21.07 -19.48
CA LEU A 158 30.36 20.58 -20.33
C LEU A 158 30.27 21.16 -21.75
N VAL A 159 29.07 21.23 -22.33
CA VAL A 159 28.85 21.86 -23.65
C VAL A 159 29.20 23.35 -23.61
N LYS A 160 28.87 24.06 -22.52
CA LYS A 160 29.25 25.47 -22.31
C LYS A 160 30.77 25.64 -22.24
N SER A 161 31.46 24.80 -21.48
CA SER A 161 32.92 24.86 -21.31
C SER A 161 33.66 24.55 -22.60
N LEU A 162 33.18 23.58 -23.39
CA LEU A 162 33.77 23.26 -24.70
C LEU A 162 33.60 24.38 -25.72
N THR A 163 32.43 25.04 -25.75
CA THR A 163 32.21 26.19 -26.65
C THR A 163 33.01 27.43 -26.25
N GLY A 164 33.37 27.58 -24.98
CA GLY A 164 34.20 28.68 -24.47
C GLY A 164 35.72 28.50 -24.66
N ILE A 165 36.21 27.26 -24.69
CA ILE A 165 37.66 26.96 -24.84
C ILE A 165 38.07 26.90 -26.32
N VAL A 166 37.16 26.46 -27.19
CA VAL A 166 37.45 26.31 -28.62
C VAL A 166 37.02 27.58 -29.36
N ASP A 167 37.93 28.56 -29.44
CA ASP A 167 37.83 29.67 -30.40
C ASP A 167 37.98 29.12 -31.83
N ILE A 168 36.89 28.55 -32.35
CA ILE A 168 36.70 28.08 -33.75
C ILE A 168 36.62 29.26 -34.74
N SER A 169 37.00 30.46 -34.32
CA SER A 169 37.11 31.64 -35.19
C SER A 169 38.12 31.45 -36.33
N VAL A 170 39.02 30.46 -36.23
CA VAL A 170 39.96 30.06 -37.29
C VAL A 170 39.31 29.18 -38.38
N VAL A 171 38.14 28.59 -38.15
CA VAL A 171 37.46 27.65 -39.09
C VAL A 171 36.20 28.26 -39.75
N GLY A 172 35.86 29.53 -39.48
CA GLY A 172 34.79 30.23 -40.20
C GLY A 172 33.35 29.82 -39.86
N LEU A 173 33.14 29.06 -38.78
CA LEU A 173 31.82 28.69 -38.26
C LEU A 173 31.37 29.70 -37.20
N THR A 174 30.61 30.70 -37.63
CA THR A 174 30.19 31.88 -36.85
C THR A 174 28.97 31.67 -35.94
N SER A 175 28.75 30.48 -35.35
CA SER A 175 27.50 30.25 -34.60
C SER A 175 27.58 29.23 -33.45
N ASN A 176 28.62 29.26 -32.63
CA ASN A 176 28.70 28.42 -31.42
C ASN A 176 27.63 28.78 -30.35
N SER A 177 27.15 30.03 -30.32
CA SER A 177 26.18 30.49 -29.31
C SER A 177 24.74 29.99 -29.57
N SER A 178 24.34 29.82 -30.83
CA SER A 178 22.98 29.36 -31.16
C SER A 178 22.78 27.89 -30.82
N LEU A 179 23.79 27.04 -31.03
CA LEU A 179 23.73 25.61 -30.69
C LEU A 179 23.59 25.40 -29.17
N PHE A 180 24.34 26.14 -28.36
CA PHE A 180 24.22 26.08 -26.90
C PHE A 180 22.81 26.45 -26.43
N ILE A 181 22.25 27.54 -26.97
CA ILE A 181 20.90 28.01 -26.61
C ILE A 181 19.84 26.96 -26.99
N VAL A 182 19.95 26.35 -28.17
CA VAL A 182 19.02 25.29 -28.61
C VAL A 182 19.13 24.07 -27.70
N SER A 183 20.35 23.59 -27.40
CA SER A 183 20.56 22.45 -26.50
C SER A 183 20.01 22.71 -25.10
N TYR A 184 20.17 23.94 -24.59
CA TYR A 184 19.66 24.35 -23.28
C TYR A 184 18.12 24.29 -23.22
N TYR A 185 17.42 24.86 -24.20
CA TYR A 185 15.96 24.79 -24.24
C TYR A 185 15.45 23.36 -24.44
N CYS A 186 16.11 22.56 -25.27
CA CYS A 186 15.78 21.14 -25.43
C CYS A 186 15.91 20.36 -24.11
N ALA A 187 16.94 20.64 -23.30
CA ALA A 187 17.11 20.01 -21.99
C ALA A 187 15.98 20.36 -21.02
N ILE A 188 15.53 21.63 -21.02
CA ILE A 188 14.40 22.07 -20.19
C ILE A 188 13.10 21.38 -20.62
N VAL A 189 12.81 21.35 -21.92
CA VAL A 189 11.61 20.68 -22.46
C VAL A 189 11.61 19.20 -22.10
N TYR A 190 12.74 18.51 -22.31
CA TYR A 190 12.91 17.11 -21.95
C TYR A 190 12.66 16.87 -20.44
N LEU A 191 13.20 17.73 -19.58
CA LEU A 191 13.01 17.63 -18.14
C LEU A 191 11.54 17.79 -17.75
N VAL A 192 10.82 18.74 -18.35
CA VAL A 192 9.39 18.94 -18.10
C VAL A 192 8.57 17.73 -18.53
N GLU A 193 8.81 17.20 -19.74
CA GLU A 193 8.13 15.99 -20.23
C GLU A 193 8.40 14.79 -19.31
N TYR A 194 9.66 14.62 -18.92
CA TYR A 194 10.07 13.54 -18.03
C TYR A 194 9.38 13.64 -16.66
N VAL A 195 9.24 14.85 -16.09
CA VAL A 195 8.52 15.08 -14.82
C VAL A 195 7.04 14.76 -14.96
N ILE A 196 6.41 15.12 -16.08
CA ILE A 196 5.00 14.79 -16.35
C ILE A 196 4.81 13.27 -16.37
N ILE A 197 5.63 12.56 -17.14
CA ILE A 197 5.58 11.09 -17.26
C ILE A 197 5.82 10.45 -15.88
N SER A 198 6.85 10.89 -15.16
CA SER A 198 7.18 10.37 -13.82
C SER A 198 6.04 10.59 -12.81
N SER A 199 5.36 11.73 -12.87
CA SER A 199 4.22 12.05 -11.99
C SER A 199 3.00 11.16 -12.27
N ILE A 200 2.76 10.81 -13.53
CA ILE A 200 1.72 9.86 -13.92
C ILE A 200 2.03 8.47 -13.36
N TYR A 201 3.27 7.99 -13.54
CA TYR A 201 3.70 6.69 -13.01
C TYR A 201 3.62 6.62 -11.48
N LEU A 202 4.09 7.65 -10.77
CA LEU A 202 3.98 7.72 -9.31
C LEU A 202 2.53 7.67 -8.83
N SER A 203 1.62 8.31 -9.56
CA SER A 203 0.20 8.29 -9.22
C SER A 203 -0.47 6.94 -9.45
N GLN A 204 0.01 6.17 -10.45
CA GLN A 204 -0.46 4.81 -10.70
C GLN A 204 0.01 3.84 -9.61
N ILE A 205 1.26 3.96 -9.14
CA ILE A 205 1.79 3.15 -8.03
C ILE A 205 0.93 3.33 -6.76
N ASP A 206 0.51 4.56 -6.47
CA ASP A 206 -0.34 4.88 -5.33
C ASP A 206 -1.83 4.52 -5.53
N SER A 207 -2.20 3.92 -6.67
CA SER A 207 -3.59 3.58 -7.07
C SER A 207 -4.58 4.76 -6.97
N ASN A 208 -4.09 5.99 -7.09
CA ASN A 208 -4.92 7.20 -6.96
C ASN A 208 -4.49 8.26 -7.94
N SER A 209 -5.19 8.34 -9.08
CA SER A 209 -4.92 9.25 -10.20
C SER A 209 -5.04 10.75 -9.84
N LYS A 210 -5.67 11.09 -8.71
CA LYS A 210 -5.77 12.50 -8.27
C LYS A 210 -4.45 13.04 -7.73
N LYS A 211 -3.52 12.16 -7.36
CA LYS A 211 -2.21 12.53 -6.80
C LYS A 211 -1.21 12.99 -7.87
N VAL A 212 -1.49 12.80 -9.17
CA VAL A 212 -0.62 13.28 -10.28
C VAL A 212 -0.23 14.75 -10.08
N TRP A 213 -1.20 15.62 -9.79
CA TRP A 213 -0.97 17.06 -9.63
C TRP A 213 -0.09 17.38 -8.42
N ILE A 214 -0.22 16.61 -7.34
CA ILE A 214 0.61 16.77 -6.14
C ILE A 214 2.06 16.40 -6.47
N TYR A 215 2.26 15.27 -7.16
CA TYR A 215 3.59 14.84 -7.58
C TYR A 215 4.23 15.82 -8.55
N LEU A 216 3.48 16.32 -9.53
CA LEU A 216 3.96 17.28 -10.52
C LEU A 216 4.38 18.60 -9.85
N CYS A 217 3.54 19.12 -8.96
CA CYS A 217 3.82 20.36 -8.23
C CYS A 217 5.05 20.26 -7.32
N PHE A 218 5.38 19.06 -6.83
CA PHE A 218 6.57 18.82 -6.01
C PHE A 218 7.82 18.51 -6.84
N LEU A 219 7.73 17.62 -7.83
CA LEU A 219 8.87 17.16 -8.63
C LEU A 219 9.41 18.26 -9.55
N LEU A 220 8.53 19.05 -10.17
CA LEU A 220 8.93 20.07 -11.14
C LEU A 220 9.84 21.16 -10.55
N PRO A 221 9.53 21.80 -9.40
CA PRO A 221 10.44 22.79 -8.83
C PRO A 221 11.74 22.15 -8.33
N VAL A 222 11.68 20.94 -7.77
CA VAL A 222 12.87 20.25 -7.26
C VAL A 222 13.82 19.90 -8.41
N SER A 223 13.31 19.33 -9.50
CA SER A 223 14.12 18.94 -10.66
C SER A 223 14.72 20.16 -11.35
N LEU A 224 13.96 21.24 -11.53
CA LEU A 224 14.48 22.49 -12.09
C LEU A 224 15.58 23.11 -11.21
N LEU A 225 15.39 23.16 -9.89
CA LEU A 225 16.42 23.66 -8.97
C LEU A 225 17.73 22.88 -9.10
N ILE A 226 17.65 21.56 -9.16
CA ILE A 226 18.83 20.70 -9.27
C ILE A 226 19.50 20.89 -10.64
N PHE A 227 18.73 20.98 -11.72
CA PHE A 227 19.26 21.26 -13.05
C PHE A 227 20.03 22.57 -13.09
N PHE A 228 19.47 23.66 -12.55
CA PHE A 228 20.16 24.95 -12.50
C PHE A 228 21.45 24.86 -11.67
N VAL A 229 21.37 24.32 -10.45
CA VAL A 229 22.53 24.18 -9.56
C VAL A 229 23.65 23.38 -10.23
N SER A 230 23.32 22.22 -10.82
CA SER A 230 24.31 21.39 -11.52
C SER A 230 24.88 22.06 -12.77
N SER A 231 24.08 22.85 -13.49
CA SER A 231 24.54 23.61 -14.65
C SER A 231 25.49 24.77 -14.31
N TYR A 232 25.51 25.24 -13.06
CA TYR A 232 26.41 26.31 -12.60
C TYR A 232 27.68 25.81 -11.90
N ILE A 233 27.64 24.59 -11.34
CA ILE A 233 28.73 24.05 -10.51
C ILE A 233 29.93 23.52 -11.32
N VAL A 234 29.68 23.06 -12.55
CA VAL A 234 30.70 22.55 -13.48
C VAL A 234 31.03 23.62 -14.51
#